data_AF-A0A3M2E7W9-F1
#
_entry.id   AF-A0A3M2E7W9-F1
#
_cell.length_a   1.000
_cell.length_b   1.000
_cell.length_c   1.000
_cell.angle_alpha   90.00
_cell.angle_beta   90.00
_cell.angle_gamma   90.00
#
_symmetry.space_group_name_H-M   'P 1'
#
loop_
_entity.id
_entity.type
_entity.pdbx_description
1 polymer ?
#
loop_
_entity_poly.entity_id
_entity_poly.type
_entity_poly.pdbx_seq_one_letter_code
_entity_poly.pdbx_strand_id
1 'polypeptide(L)'
;AIAGADWRAALAEGLSAAEAAAARGAWVAGAEIAARIRLALEIAEPGRLAAAIGTGVLATESVATALGLVAAARGDPWQAALMAANIGGDTDTIGAIAGSVAAASGGALPPRAVETVTRVNGLRPGPLVEGLLAMRGTACA
;
A
#
# COMPACT_ATOMS: atom_id res chain seq x y z
N ALA A 1 -2.85 8.67 7.76
CA ALA A 1 -3.29 9.44 6.58
C ALA A 1 -2.23 10.48 6.38
N ILE A 2 -1.83 10.81 5.15
CA ILE A 2 -0.95 11.95 4.92
C ILE A 2 -1.75 13.18 5.37
N ALA A 3 -1.39 13.76 6.51
CA ALA A 3 -2.10 14.89 7.12
C ALA A 3 -3.64 14.73 7.29
N GLY A 4 -4.17 13.52 7.42
CA GLY A 4 -5.62 13.28 7.52
C GLY A 4 -6.35 13.05 6.18
N ALA A 5 -5.63 12.98 5.06
CA ALA A 5 -6.16 12.61 3.75
C ALA A 5 -6.89 11.25 3.71
N ASP A 6 -7.96 11.18 2.91
CA ASP A 6 -8.65 9.93 2.60
C ASP A 6 -7.84 9.06 1.63
N TRP A 7 -8.34 7.85 1.36
CA TRP A 7 -7.60 6.88 0.54
C TRP A 7 -7.47 7.34 -0.92
N ARG A 8 -8.41 8.13 -1.45
CA ARG A 8 -8.32 8.63 -2.83
C ARG A 8 -7.21 9.66 -2.94
N ALA A 9 -7.16 10.60 -1.99
CA ALA A 9 -6.10 11.57 -1.91
C ALA A 9 -4.74 10.90 -1.68
N ALA A 10 -4.66 9.86 -0.84
CA ALA A 10 -3.43 9.08 -0.65
C ALA A 10 -2.94 8.40 -1.95
N LEU A 11 -3.85 7.83 -2.74
CA LEU A 11 -3.51 7.23 -4.04
C LEU A 11 -3.05 8.27 -5.07
N ALA A 12 -3.73 9.41 -5.13
CA ALA A 12 -3.34 10.51 -6.02
C ALA A 12 -1.96 11.07 -5.65
N GLU A 13 -1.70 11.26 -4.36
CA GLU A 13 -0.38 11.71 -3.86
C GLU A 13 0.70 10.67 -4.17
N GLY A 14 0.42 9.38 -3.97
CA GLY A 14 1.35 8.30 -4.31
C GLY A 14 1.73 8.29 -5.80
N LEU A 15 0.77 8.52 -6.69
CA LEU A 15 1.03 8.65 -8.12
C LEU A 15 1.87 9.91 -8.44
N SER A 16 1.51 11.07 -7.89
CA SER A 16 2.27 12.32 -8.07
C SER A 16 3.71 12.19 -7.57
N ALA A 17 3.91 11.53 -6.43
CA ALA A 17 5.24 11.25 -5.88
C ALA A 17 6.06 10.34 -6.79
N ALA A 18 5.43 9.30 -7.37
CA ALA A 18 6.09 8.42 -8.32
C ALA A 18 6.52 9.17 -9.61
N GLU A 19 5.68 10.06 -10.12
CA GLU A 19 5.99 10.91 -11.28
C GLU A 19 7.17 11.85 -10.98
N ALA A 20 7.16 12.51 -9.82
CA ALA A 20 8.25 13.40 -9.41
C ALA A 20 9.57 12.66 -9.14
N ALA A 21 9.49 11.42 -8.63
CA ALA A 21 10.65 10.61 -8.30
C ALA A 21 11.35 10.02 -9.54
N ALA A 22 10.65 9.89 -10.68
CA ALA A 22 11.20 9.34 -11.92
C ALA A 22 12.49 10.08 -12.37
N ALA A 23 12.58 11.39 -12.14
CA ALA A 23 13.75 12.20 -12.47
C ALA A 23 14.89 12.15 -11.42
N ARG A 24 14.73 11.40 -10.33
CA ARG A 24 15.65 11.39 -9.18
C ARG A 24 16.34 10.04 -8.96
N GLY A 25 15.91 9.00 -9.66
CA GLY A 25 16.45 7.64 -9.54
C GLY A 25 17.49 7.31 -10.61
N ALA A 26 18.19 6.19 -10.41
CA ALA A 26 18.96 5.57 -11.49
C ALA A 26 18.01 4.90 -12.48
N TRP A 27 18.23 5.09 -13.77
CA TRP A 27 17.45 4.44 -14.80
C TRP A 27 17.71 2.92 -14.78
N VAL A 28 16.63 2.14 -14.92
CA VAL A 28 16.66 0.68 -15.06
C VAL A 28 15.74 0.30 -16.21
N ALA A 29 16.12 -0.71 -16.98
CA ALA A 29 15.26 -1.22 -18.05
C ALA A 29 13.95 -1.78 -17.47
N GLY A 30 12.80 -1.27 -17.94
CA GLY A 30 11.48 -1.68 -17.46
C GLY A 30 10.40 -0.66 -17.78
N ALA A 31 9.17 -0.94 -17.34
CA ALA A 31 8.06 0.00 -17.44
C ALA A 31 8.17 1.09 -16.35
N GLU A 32 7.77 2.31 -16.68
CA GLU A 32 7.73 3.42 -15.71
C GLU A 32 6.74 3.13 -14.57
N ILE A 33 7.20 3.24 -13.32
CA ILE A 33 6.38 2.92 -12.15
C ILE A 33 5.12 3.79 -12.07
N ALA A 34 5.19 5.08 -12.42
CA ALA A 34 4.03 5.95 -12.46
C ALA A 34 2.97 5.50 -13.49
N ALA A 35 3.42 5.07 -14.68
CA ALA A 35 2.52 4.54 -15.71
C ALA A 35 1.83 3.24 -15.24
N ARG A 36 2.56 2.41 -14.50
CA ARG A 36 2.07 1.16 -13.91
C ARG A 36 1.05 1.39 -12.81
N ILE A 37 1.31 2.36 -11.93
CA ILE A 37 0.36 2.78 -10.90
C ILE A 37 -0.91 3.31 -11.56
N ARG A 38 -0.80 4.19 -12.57
CA ARG A 38 -1.96 4.74 -13.29
C ARG A 38 -2.84 3.63 -13.88
N LEU A 39 -2.23 2.69 -14.60
CA LEU A 39 -2.94 1.54 -15.16
C LEU A 39 -3.60 0.67 -14.07
N ALA A 40 -2.91 0.43 -12.96
CA ALA A 40 -3.47 -0.35 -11.85
C ALA A 40 -4.70 0.32 -11.22
N LEU A 41 -4.68 1.65 -11.08
CA LEU A 41 -5.82 2.43 -10.58
C LEU A 41 -7.02 2.40 -11.53
N GLU A 42 -6.79 2.35 -12.84
CA GLU A 42 -7.85 2.18 -13.85
C GLU A 42 -8.46 0.77 -13.82
N ILE A 43 -7.64 -0.26 -13.56
CA ILE A 43 -8.10 -1.66 -13.53
C ILE A 43 -8.90 -1.95 -12.26
N ALA A 44 -8.33 -1.64 -11.08
CA ALA A 44 -8.94 -1.79 -9.76
C ALA A 44 -9.75 -3.09 -9.53
N GLU A 45 -9.24 -4.21 -10.05
CA GLU A 45 -9.86 -5.54 -9.93
C GLU A 45 -8.74 -6.59 -9.80
N PRO A 46 -8.71 -7.40 -8.73
CA PRO A 46 -7.58 -8.28 -8.41
C PRO A 46 -7.12 -9.21 -9.55
N GLY A 47 -8.05 -9.90 -10.22
CA GLY A 47 -7.68 -10.86 -11.26
C GLY A 47 -7.04 -10.18 -12.47
N ARG A 48 -7.59 -9.04 -12.89
CA ARG A 48 -7.05 -8.22 -13.99
C ARG A 48 -5.77 -7.49 -13.60
N LEU A 49 -5.60 -7.12 -12.33
CA LEU A 49 -4.34 -6.59 -11.82
C LEU A 49 -3.24 -7.64 -11.93
N ALA A 50 -3.50 -8.87 -11.48
CA ALA A 50 -2.54 -9.96 -11.60
C ALA A 50 -2.14 -10.23 -13.06
N ALA A 51 -3.10 -10.15 -13.99
CA ALA A 51 -2.84 -10.42 -15.41
C ALA A 51 -2.12 -9.28 -16.16
N ALA A 52 -2.51 -8.03 -15.91
CA ALA A 52 -2.00 -6.87 -16.67
C ALA A 52 -0.82 -6.18 -15.97
N ILE A 53 -0.78 -6.25 -14.64
CA ILE A 53 0.29 -5.73 -13.83
C ILE A 53 1.24 -6.88 -13.48
N GLY A 54 0.77 -7.90 -12.81
CA GLY A 54 1.64 -8.90 -12.22
C GLY A 54 1.82 -8.65 -10.73
N THR A 55 2.39 -9.65 -10.08
CA THR A 55 2.44 -9.74 -8.62
C THR A 55 3.84 -10.15 -8.16
N GLY A 56 4.87 -9.90 -8.97
CA GLY A 56 6.26 -10.15 -8.63
C GLY A 56 6.86 -9.09 -7.71
N VAL A 57 8.13 -9.31 -7.37
CA VAL A 57 8.90 -8.50 -6.40
C VAL A 57 9.29 -7.10 -6.90
N LEU A 58 9.22 -6.86 -8.21
CA LEU A 58 9.57 -5.56 -8.79
C LEU A 58 8.58 -4.50 -8.34
N ALA A 59 9.05 -3.31 -7.96
CA ALA A 59 8.17 -2.21 -7.53
C ALA A 59 7.15 -1.81 -8.63
N THR A 60 7.49 -1.97 -9.90
CA THR A 60 6.59 -1.77 -11.05
C THR A 60 5.43 -2.78 -11.11
N GLU A 61 5.49 -3.83 -10.31
CA GLU A 61 4.44 -4.83 -10.11
C GLU A 61 3.87 -4.71 -8.69
N SER A 62 4.67 -4.95 -7.65
CA SER A 62 4.19 -5.02 -6.25
C SER A 62 3.56 -3.71 -5.78
N VAL A 63 4.22 -2.55 -5.96
CA VAL A 63 3.67 -1.25 -5.55
C VAL A 63 2.44 -0.89 -6.39
N ALA A 64 2.52 -1.06 -7.71
CA ALA A 64 1.41 -0.76 -8.61
C ALA A 64 0.16 -1.60 -8.29
N THR A 65 0.33 -2.92 -8.13
CA THR A 65 -0.75 -3.84 -7.76
C THR A 65 -1.29 -3.51 -6.37
N ALA A 66 -0.44 -3.22 -5.38
CA ALA A 66 -0.90 -2.82 -4.05
C ALA A 66 -1.80 -1.58 -4.08
N LEU A 67 -1.42 -0.53 -4.81
CA LEU A 67 -2.24 0.68 -4.94
C LEU A 67 -3.55 0.41 -5.71
N GLY A 68 -3.51 -0.45 -6.73
CA GLY A 68 -4.71 -0.95 -7.43
C GLY A 68 -5.65 -1.72 -6.49
N LEU A 69 -5.11 -2.51 -5.56
CA LEU A 69 -5.90 -3.23 -4.56
C LEU A 69 -6.54 -2.31 -3.53
N VAL A 70 -5.88 -1.22 -3.12
CA VAL A 70 -6.52 -0.20 -2.27
C VAL A 70 -7.72 0.42 -2.98
N ALA A 71 -7.60 0.70 -4.28
CA ALA A 71 -8.71 1.19 -5.09
C ALA A 71 -9.85 0.16 -5.21
N ALA A 72 -9.51 -1.10 -5.50
CA ALA A 72 -10.47 -2.22 -5.58
C ALA A 72 -11.24 -2.42 -4.26
N ALA A 73 -10.53 -2.33 -3.14
CA ALA A 73 -11.08 -2.44 -1.78
C ALA A 73 -11.78 -1.16 -1.31
N ARG A 74 -11.79 -0.09 -2.11
CA ARG A 74 -12.37 1.22 -1.77
C ARG A 74 -11.83 1.79 -0.46
N GLY A 75 -10.54 1.57 -0.20
CA GLY A 75 -9.86 2.01 1.01
C GLY A 75 -10.10 1.14 2.25
N ASP A 76 -10.81 0.01 2.15
CA ASP A 76 -10.94 -0.92 3.27
C ASP A 76 -9.66 -1.77 3.43
N PRO A 77 -8.92 -1.66 4.55
CA PRO A 77 -7.65 -2.34 4.72
C PRO A 77 -7.79 -3.85 4.89
N TRP A 78 -8.92 -4.33 5.41
CA TRP A 78 -9.14 -5.76 5.57
C TRP A 78 -9.43 -6.43 4.24
N GLN A 79 -10.29 -5.83 3.42
CA GLN A 79 -10.55 -6.27 2.06
C GLN A 79 -9.29 -6.18 1.20
N ALA A 80 -8.51 -5.11 1.30
CA ALA A 80 -7.22 -5.00 0.61
C ALA A 80 -6.26 -6.13 0.99
N ALA A 81 -6.16 -6.44 2.29
CA ALA A 81 -5.33 -7.55 2.79
C ALA A 81 -5.83 -8.91 2.30
N LEU A 82 -7.15 -9.15 2.32
CA LEU A 82 -7.75 -10.39 1.79
C LEU A 82 -7.50 -10.54 0.29
N MET A 83 -7.67 -9.48 -0.49
CA MET A 83 -7.38 -9.49 -1.93
C MET A 83 -5.90 -9.80 -2.18
N ALA A 84 -4.99 -9.14 -1.46
CA ALA A 84 -3.56 -9.36 -1.58
C ALA A 84 -3.16 -10.81 -1.22
N ALA A 85 -3.73 -11.37 -0.16
CA ALA A 85 -3.46 -12.76 0.23
C ALA A 85 -3.89 -13.79 -0.84
N ASN A 86 -4.84 -13.44 -1.71
CA ASN A 86 -5.40 -14.33 -2.72
C ASN A 86 -4.94 -14.04 -4.16
N ILE A 87 -4.13 -12.99 -4.40
CA ILE A 87 -3.71 -12.59 -5.75
C ILE A 87 -2.51 -13.38 -6.29
N GLY A 88 -1.79 -14.11 -5.42
CA GLY A 88 -0.59 -14.88 -5.76
C GLY A 88 0.67 -14.03 -5.94
N GLY A 89 1.85 -14.65 -5.96
CA GLY A 89 3.14 -13.96 -6.06
C GLY A 89 3.65 -13.41 -4.72
N ASP A 90 4.16 -12.18 -4.71
CA ASP A 90 4.74 -11.43 -3.59
C ASP A 90 3.63 -10.84 -2.69
N THR A 91 2.79 -11.72 -2.15
CA THR A 91 1.54 -11.35 -1.47
C THR A 91 1.77 -10.65 -0.13
N ASP A 92 2.86 -10.94 0.56
CA ASP A 92 3.24 -10.31 1.81
C ASP A 92 3.65 -8.85 1.61
N THR A 93 4.49 -8.57 0.62
CA THR A 93 4.87 -7.18 0.27
C THR A 93 3.66 -6.39 -0.22
N ILE A 94 2.88 -6.96 -1.15
CA ILE A 94 1.67 -6.32 -1.68
C ILE A 94 0.66 -6.04 -0.56
N GLY A 95 0.43 -7.02 0.32
CA GLY A 95 -0.49 -6.90 1.44
C GLY A 95 -0.02 -5.88 2.49
N ALA A 96 1.28 -5.85 2.78
CA ALA A 96 1.87 -4.87 3.70
C ALA A 96 1.67 -3.44 3.18
N ILE A 97 1.93 -3.19 1.88
CA ILE A 97 1.73 -1.86 1.27
C ILE A 97 0.25 -1.50 1.23
N ALA A 98 -0.59 -2.36 0.66
CA ALA A 98 -2.01 -2.08 0.45
C ALA A 98 -2.75 -1.87 1.80
N GLY A 99 -2.51 -2.77 2.77
CA GLY A 99 -3.07 -2.66 4.11
C GLY A 99 -2.60 -1.40 4.84
N SER A 100 -1.32 -1.03 4.73
CA SER A 100 -0.77 0.17 5.37
C SER A 100 -1.38 1.45 4.78
N VAL A 101 -1.46 1.57 3.46
CA VAL A 101 -2.04 2.75 2.79
C VAL A 101 -3.52 2.90 3.14
N ALA A 102 -4.28 1.80 3.06
CA ALA A 102 -5.71 1.79 3.39
C ALA A 102 -5.96 2.11 4.87
N ALA A 103 -5.24 1.47 5.80
CA ALA A 103 -5.41 1.69 7.24
C ALA A 103 -4.98 3.09 7.65
N ALA A 104 -3.88 3.60 7.09
CA ALA A 104 -3.48 4.98 7.30
C ALA A 104 -4.60 5.93 6.88
N SER A 105 -5.35 5.64 5.84
CA SER A 105 -6.41 6.51 5.30
C SER A 105 -7.74 6.46 6.08
N GLY A 106 -7.76 5.85 7.26
CA GLY A 106 -8.92 5.85 8.17
C GLY A 106 -9.61 4.49 8.33
N GLY A 107 -9.14 3.45 7.64
CA GLY A 107 -9.64 2.09 7.82
C GLY A 107 -9.05 1.38 9.05
N ALA A 108 -9.80 0.41 9.60
CA ALA A 108 -9.37 -0.40 10.73
C ALA A 108 -9.27 -1.88 10.35
N LEU A 109 -8.29 -2.58 10.94
CA LEU A 109 -8.18 -4.03 10.83
C LEU A 109 -9.05 -4.73 11.89
N PRO A 110 -9.55 -5.95 11.63
CA PRO A 110 -10.29 -6.71 12.63
C PRO A 110 -9.43 -6.98 13.88
N PRO A 111 -9.93 -6.71 15.10
CA PRO A 111 -9.14 -6.87 16.32
C PRO A 111 -8.55 -8.28 16.50
N ARG A 112 -9.31 -9.32 16.12
CA ARG A 112 -8.85 -10.71 16.16
C ARG A 112 -7.70 -11.01 15.21
N ALA A 113 -7.69 -10.38 14.03
CA ALA A 113 -6.59 -10.53 13.07
C ALA A 113 -5.32 -9.88 13.64
N VAL A 114 -5.45 -8.65 14.19
CA VAL A 114 -4.33 -7.95 14.84
C VAL A 114 -3.79 -8.75 16.03
N GLU A 115 -4.66 -9.25 16.90
CA GLU A 115 -4.30 -10.10 18.05
C GLU A 115 -3.54 -11.35 17.60
N THR A 116 -4.03 -12.02 16.56
CA THR A 116 -3.40 -13.23 16.04
C THR A 116 -2.00 -12.94 15.50
N VAL A 117 -1.86 -11.96 14.62
CA VAL A 117 -0.58 -11.61 14.01
C VAL A 117 0.42 -11.15 15.07
N THR A 118 0.01 -10.29 16.00
CA THR A 118 0.90 -9.79 17.06
C THR A 118 1.33 -10.89 18.02
N ARG A 119 0.41 -11.75 18.46
CA ARG A 119 0.71 -12.84 19.40
C ARG A 119 1.62 -13.90 18.78
N VAL A 120 1.33 -14.36 17.56
CA VAL A 120 2.09 -15.43 16.90
C VAL A 120 3.51 -14.97 16.57
N ASN A 121 3.68 -13.72 16.15
CA ASN A 121 4.97 -13.18 15.76
C ASN A 121 5.72 -12.45 16.88
N GLY A 122 5.17 -12.41 18.10
CA GLY A 122 5.77 -11.69 19.23
C GLY A 122 5.91 -10.17 19.01
N LEU A 123 5.07 -9.59 18.16
CA LEU A 123 5.18 -8.18 17.78
C LEU A 123 4.64 -7.26 18.88
N ARG A 124 5.33 -6.14 19.10
CA ARG A 124 4.94 -5.07 20.01
C ARG A 124 4.89 -3.74 19.25
N PRO A 125 3.88 -3.50 18.40
CA PRO A 125 3.82 -2.30 17.58
C PRO A 125 3.57 -1.01 18.39
N GLY A 126 2.96 -1.10 19.57
CA GLY A 126 2.60 0.06 20.41
C GLY A 126 3.75 1.06 20.64
N PRO A 127 4.87 0.63 21.25
CA PRO A 127 6.01 1.53 21.49
C PRO A 127 6.59 2.15 20.21
N LEU A 128 6.61 1.39 19.11
CA LEU A 128 7.08 1.91 17.82
C LEU A 128 6.12 2.98 17.27
N VAL A 129 4.81 2.73 17.33
CA VAL A 129 3.79 3.67 16.90
C VAL A 129 3.86 4.95 17.74
N GLU A 130 3.98 4.84 19.07
CA GLU A 130 4.14 5.98 19.97
C GLU A 130 5.38 6.83 19.61
N GLY A 131 6.53 6.19 19.37
CA GLY A 131 7.74 6.87 18.93
C GLY A 131 7.58 7.60 17.59
N LEU A 132 6.99 6.94 16.60
CA LEU A 132 6.72 7.56 15.29
C LEU A 132 5.74 8.74 15.38
N LEU A 133 4.71 8.63 16.24
CA LEU A 133 3.76 9.71 16.48
C LEU A 133 4.42 10.90 17.19
N ALA A 134 5.31 10.66 18.14
CA ALA A 134 6.07 11.71 18.81
C ALA A 134 6.95 12.49 17.82
N MET A 135 7.68 11.78 16.94
CA MET A 135 8.49 12.40 15.88
C MET A 135 7.66 13.23 14.89
N ARG A 136 6.45 12.77 14.58
CA ARG A 136 5.53 13.53 13.72
C ARG A 136 5.06 14.83 14.39
N GLY A 137 4.80 14.78 15.69
CA GLY A 137 4.41 15.96 16.47
C GLY A 137 5.50 17.03 16.51
N THR A 138 6.77 16.62 16.57
CA THR A 138 7.92 17.56 16.58
C THR A 138 8.25 18.14 15.21
N ALA A 139 7.91 17.47 14.11
CA ALA A 139 8.14 17.98 12.75
C ALA A 139 7.12 19.06 12.31
N CYS A 140 6.02 19.22 13.06
CA CYS A 140 5.01 20.25 12.83
C CYS A 140 5.15 21.47 13.77
N ALA A 141 6.19 21.52 14.61
CA ALA A 141 6.53 22.63 15.50
C ALA A 141 7.80 23.35 15.03
#